data_AF-A0A965QBB1-F1
#
_entry.id   AF-A0A965QBB1-F1
#
_cell.length_a   1.000
_cell.length_b   1.000
_cell.length_c   1.000
_cell.angle_alpha   90.00
_cell.angle_beta   90.00
_cell.angle_gamma   90.00
#
_symmetry.space_group_name_H-M   'P 1'
#
loop_
_entity.id
_entity.type
_entity.pdbx_description
1 polymer ?
#
loop_
_entity_poly.entity_id
_entity_poly.type
_entity_poly.pdbx_seq_one_letter_code
_entity_poly.pdbx_strand_id
1 'polypeptide(L)'
;AALAARALGPEHVIGVRLPYRTSSADSLDHASLLLTQLGITERTVDISAAVDGYLAQEPEADAARRGNVMARTRMIALFDLSAKHRALPLGTGNKSERLLGYFTWHADDSPPVNAIGDLFKTQVWALARHLGVPSEIIGKPASADLEQGQTDEKDFGISYAKADVILNWLVHGWTPTELVARGFDAAEVEIVRKRLDGTHWKRRLPTVALVSGAAIGESYLRPVDY
;
A
#
# COMPACT_ATOMS: atom_id res chain seq x y z
N ALA A 1 5.52 -8.11 7.48
CA ALA A 1 6.18 -9.37 7.89
C ALA A 1 6.85 -9.26 9.26
N ALA A 2 7.95 -8.51 9.41
CA ALA A 2 8.72 -8.45 10.67
C ALA A 2 7.89 -8.05 11.91
N LEU A 3 7.05 -7.00 11.81
CA LEU A 3 6.13 -6.62 12.90
C LEU A 3 5.17 -7.75 13.28
N ALA A 4 4.58 -8.42 12.29
CA ALA A 4 3.61 -9.50 12.51
C ALA A 4 4.28 -10.71 13.18
N ALA A 5 5.46 -11.13 12.71
CA ALA A 5 6.19 -12.22 13.35
C ALA A 5 6.59 -11.89 14.80
N ARG A 6 7.02 -10.65 15.07
CA ARG A 6 7.34 -10.21 16.44
C ARG A 6 6.12 -10.17 17.35
N ALA A 7 4.97 -9.76 16.84
CA ALA A 7 3.75 -9.57 17.63
C ALA A 7 2.94 -10.86 17.82
N LEU A 8 2.90 -11.72 16.81
CA LEU A 8 2.01 -12.89 16.76
C LEU A 8 2.77 -14.21 16.87
N GLY A 9 4.10 -14.22 16.73
CA GLY A 9 4.90 -15.43 16.51
C GLY A 9 4.96 -15.78 15.02
N PRO A 10 6.14 -16.12 14.47
CA PRO A 10 6.30 -16.41 13.03
C PRO A 10 5.50 -17.61 12.54
N GLU A 11 5.22 -18.60 13.40
CA GLU A 11 4.36 -19.76 13.16
C GLU A 11 2.89 -19.40 12.94
N HIS A 12 2.47 -18.22 13.40
CA HIS A 12 1.12 -17.69 13.23
C HIS A 12 1.01 -16.70 12.05
N VAL A 13 2.08 -16.56 11.26
CA VAL A 13 2.14 -15.67 10.09
C VAL A 13 2.39 -16.49 8.83
N ILE A 14 1.65 -16.17 7.76
CA ILE A 14 1.86 -16.74 6.43
C ILE A 14 2.30 -15.62 5.50
N GLY A 15 3.50 -15.74 4.94
CA GLY A 15 4.01 -14.86 3.90
C GLY A 15 3.50 -15.32 2.54
N VAL A 16 2.60 -14.56 1.93
CA VAL A 16 2.03 -14.89 0.62
C VAL A 16 2.71 -14.08 -0.48
N ARG A 17 3.39 -14.75 -1.42
CA ARG A 17 3.94 -14.15 -2.63
C ARG A 17 2.98 -14.38 -3.80
N LEU A 18 2.65 -13.31 -4.51
CA LEU A 18 1.64 -13.31 -5.58
C LEU A 18 2.21 -12.74 -6.88
N PRO A 19 3.20 -13.41 -7.51
CA PRO A 19 3.83 -12.92 -8.72
C PRO A 19 2.90 -12.96 -9.92
N TYR A 20 3.04 -11.96 -10.78
CA TYR A 20 2.67 -12.04 -12.19
C TYR A 20 3.92 -12.42 -12.99
N ARG A 21 3.78 -12.99 -14.19
CA ARG A 21 4.92 -13.50 -14.98
C ARG A 21 6.04 -12.48 -15.27
N THR A 22 5.73 -11.18 -15.23
CA THR A 22 6.71 -10.10 -15.42
C THR A 22 7.20 -9.48 -14.11
N SER A 23 6.79 -10.00 -12.96
CA SER A 23 7.32 -9.59 -11.66
C SER A 23 8.82 -9.86 -11.58
N SER A 24 9.55 -8.95 -10.94
CA SER A 24 11.00 -9.07 -10.79
C SER A 24 11.39 -10.33 -10.01
N ALA A 25 12.38 -11.09 -10.52
CA ALA A 25 12.98 -12.22 -9.79
C ALA A 25 13.57 -11.75 -8.46
N ASP A 26 14.31 -10.64 -8.45
CA ASP A 26 14.85 -10.04 -7.23
C ASP A 26 13.77 -9.73 -6.20
N SER A 27 12.57 -9.27 -6.61
CA SER A 27 11.45 -9.05 -5.68
C SER A 27 11.02 -10.35 -4.98
N LEU A 28 11.01 -11.48 -5.70
CA LEU A 28 10.66 -12.79 -5.13
C LEU A 28 11.75 -13.34 -4.22
N ASP A 29 13.02 -13.18 -4.61
CA ASP A 29 14.17 -13.62 -3.83
C ASP A 29 14.31 -12.83 -2.54
N HIS A 30 14.16 -11.50 -2.60
CA HIS A 30 14.14 -10.63 -1.42
C HIS A 30 12.99 -10.95 -0.46
N ALA A 31 11.81 -11.28 -0.99
CA ALA A 31 10.69 -11.73 -0.18
C ALA A 31 11.03 -13.04 0.55
N SER A 32 11.58 -14.03 -0.17
CA SER A 32 11.96 -15.32 0.43
C SER A 32 13.08 -15.18 1.46
N LEU A 33 14.07 -14.32 1.20
CA LEU A 33 15.14 -13.98 2.13
C LEU A 33 14.58 -13.48 3.46
N LEU A 34 13.70 -12.48 3.43
CA LEU A 34 13.10 -11.92 4.64
C LEU A 34 12.20 -12.93 5.36
N LEU A 35 11.37 -13.68 4.63
CA LEU A 35 10.48 -14.68 5.25
C LEU A 35 11.28 -15.80 5.93
N THR A 36 12.35 -16.28 5.29
CA THR A 36 13.27 -17.28 5.83
C THR A 36 13.97 -16.76 7.08
N GLN A 37 14.51 -15.53 7.03
CA GLN A 37 15.17 -14.90 8.19
C GLN A 37 14.23 -14.79 9.40
N LEU A 38 12.93 -14.52 9.15
CA LEU A 38 11.93 -14.38 10.20
C LEU A 38 11.31 -15.71 10.65
N GLY A 39 11.60 -16.83 9.98
CA GLY A 39 10.98 -18.13 10.26
C GLY A 39 9.50 -18.21 9.87
N ILE A 40 9.04 -17.35 8.97
CA ILE A 40 7.64 -17.28 8.54
C ILE A 40 7.36 -18.33 7.46
N THR A 41 6.22 -19.01 7.54
CA THR A 41 5.79 -19.95 6.50
C THR A 41 5.53 -19.21 5.18
N GLU A 42 6.18 -19.63 4.11
CA GLU A 42 6.05 -19.03 2.78
C GLU A 42 5.05 -19.80 1.92
N ARG A 43 4.18 -19.06 1.20
CA ARG A 43 3.28 -19.59 0.18
C ARG A 43 3.36 -18.74 -1.07
N THR A 44 3.56 -19.38 -2.22
CA THR A 44 3.52 -18.70 -3.53
C THR A 44 2.28 -19.13 -4.32
N VAL A 45 1.57 -18.16 -4.88
CA VAL A 45 0.47 -18.38 -5.83
C VAL A 45 0.70 -17.49 -7.04
N ASP A 46 1.00 -18.09 -8.19
CA ASP A 46 1.13 -17.36 -9.45
C ASP A 46 -0.25 -16.86 -9.90
N ILE A 47 -0.38 -15.54 -10.11
CA ILE A 47 -1.66 -14.91 -10.49
C ILE A 47 -1.81 -14.71 -12.00
N SER A 48 -0.84 -15.15 -12.80
CA SER A 48 -0.77 -14.84 -14.23
C SER A 48 -1.97 -15.34 -15.01
N ALA A 49 -2.42 -16.57 -14.75
CA ALA A 49 -3.57 -17.13 -15.47
C ALA A 49 -4.87 -16.35 -15.16
N ALA A 50 -5.06 -15.93 -13.91
CA ALA A 50 -6.24 -15.17 -13.51
C ALA A 50 -6.23 -13.74 -14.09
N VAL A 51 -5.06 -13.08 -14.06
CA VAL A 51 -4.86 -11.75 -14.66
C VAL A 51 -5.09 -11.81 -16.17
N ASP A 52 -4.45 -12.75 -16.86
CA ASP A 52 -4.56 -12.88 -18.31
C ASP A 52 -5.95 -13.28 -18.78
N GLY A 53 -6.65 -14.12 -18.01
CA GLY A 53 -8.02 -14.51 -18.33
C GLY A 53 -8.94 -13.29 -18.47
N TYR A 54 -8.79 -12.30 -17.59
CA TYR A 54 -9.51 -11.03 -17.71
C TYR A 54 -8.96 -10.14 -18.83
N LEU A 55 -7.64 -9.95 -18.89
CA LEU A 55 -7.02 -9.05 -19.88
C LEU A 55 -7.18 -9.52 -21.32
N ALA A 56 -7.42 -10.81 -21.56
CA ALA A 56 -7.78 -11.33 -22.88
C ALA A 56 -9.14 -10.79 -23.39
N GLN A 57 -10.04 -10.38 -22.48
CA GLN A 57 -11.32 -9.74 -22.84
C GLN A 57 -11.17 -8.23 -23.06
N GLU A 58 -10.08 -7.64 -22.58
CA GLU A 58 -9.79 -6.21 -22.63
C GLU A 58 -8.38 -5.96 -23.19
N PRO A 59 -8.12 -6.32 -24.47
CA PRO A 59 -6.77 -6.30 -25.05
C PRO A 59 -6.16 -4.89 -25.12
N GLU A 60 -7.00 -3.85 -25.19
CA GLU A 60 -6.60 -2.43 -25.24
C GLU A 60 -6.32 -1.82 -23.85
N ALA A 61 -6.21 -2.65 -22.80
CA ALA A 61 -5.90 -2.16 -21.46
C ALA A 61 -4.48 -1.55 -21.40
N ASP A 62 -4.41 -0.26 -21.08
CA ASP A 62 -3.14 0.42 -20.81
C ASP A 62 -2.43 -0.14 -19.56
N ALA A 63 -1.19 0.30 -19.35
CA ALA A 63 -0.34 -0.22 -18.27
C ALA A 63 -0.94 0.02 -16.86
N ALA A 64 -1.59 1.18 -16.64
CA ALA A 64 -2.28 1.48 -15.38
C ALA A 64 -3.49 0.56 -15.14
N ARG A 65 -4.30 0.30 -16.17
CA ARG A 65 -5.43 -0.66 -16.11
C ARG A 65 -4.93 -2.07 -15.80
N ARG A 66 -3.86 -2.52 -16.46
CA ARG A 66 -3.22 -3.83 -16.20
C ARG A 66 -2.69 -3.93 -14.78
N GLY A 67 -2.03 -2.87 -14.29
CA GLY A 67 -1.57 -2.74 -12.90
C GLY A 67 -2.70 -2.90 -11.88
N ASN A 68 -3.82 -2.22 -12.12
CA ASN A 68 -5.00 -2.32 -11.26
C ASN A 68 -5.61 -3.74 -11.24
N VAL A 69 -5.63 -4.44 -12.39
CA VAL A 69 -6.08 -5.84 -12.44
C VAL A 69 -5.16 -6.72 -11.60
N MET A 70 -3.84 -6.59 -11.76
CA MET A 70 -2.87 -7.36 -10.97
C MET A 70 -3.06 -7.13 -9.47
N ALA A 71 -3.13 -5.88 -9.03
CA ALA A 71 -3.35 -5.53 -7.62
C ALA A 71 -4.65 -6.14 -7.07
N ARG A 72 -5.75 -6.07 -7.83
CA ARG A 72 -7.05 -6.65 -7.42
C ARG A 72 -7.04 -8.18 -7.41
N THR A 73 -6.34 -8.82 -8.34
CA THR A 73 -6.16 -10.28 -8.32
C THR A 73 -5.35 -10.72 -7.10
N ARG A 74 -4.34 -9.94 -6.68
CA ARG A 74 -3.62 -10.20 -5.43
C ARG A 74 -4.53 -10.11 -4.22
N MET A 75 -5.40 -9.09 -4.18
CA MET A 75 -6.42 -8.95 -3.14
C MET A 75 -7.35 -10.16 -3.11
N ILE A 76 -7.87 -10.62 -4.25
CA ILE A 76 -8.72 -11.82 -4.34
C ILE A 76 -8.02 -13.03 -3.73
N ALA A 77 -6.78 -13.30 -4.14
CA ALA A 77 -6.01 -14.43 -3.63
C ALA A 77 -5.76 -14.32 -2.11
N LEU A 78 -5.47 -13.12 -1.62
CA LEU A 78 -5.19 -12.90 -0.19
C LEU A 78 -6.43 -13.13 0.68
N PHE A 79 -7.61 -12.66 0.25
CA PHE A 79 -8.87 -12.87 0.97
C PHE A 79 -9.40 -14.31 0.85
N ASP A 80 -9.17 -14.99 -0.27
CA ASP A 80 -9.44 -16.43 -0.38
C ASP A 80 -8.59 -17.24 0.63
N LEU A 81 -7.28 -16.99 0.63
CA LEU A 81 -6.36 -17.64 1.56
C LEU A 81 -6.70 -17.31 3.01
N SER A 82 -7.14 -16.08 3.31
CA SER A 82 -7.52 -15.72 4.68
C SER A 82 -8.75 -16.51 5.14
N ALA A 83 -9.76 -16.71 4.29
CA ALA A 83 -10.90 -17.56 4.59
C ALA A 83 -10.47 -19.02 4.81
N LYS A 84 -9.63 -19.56 3.90
CA LYS A 84 -9.10 -20.92 4.01
C LYS A 84 -8.33 -21.17 5.31
N HIS A 85 -7.48 -20.21 5.70
CA HIS A 85 -6.61 -20.32 6.87
C HIS A 85 -7.26 -19.80 8.16
N ARG A 86 -8.49 -19.28 8.09
CA ARG A 86 -9.16 -18.59 9.21
C ARG A 86 -8.28 -17.49 9.80
N ALA A 87 -7.64 -16.74 8.93
CA ALA A 87 -6.68 -15.69 9.25
C ALA A 87 -7.19 -14.32 8.80
N LEU A 88 -6.50 -13.25 9.21
CA LEU A 88 -6.78 -11.87 8.78
C LEU A 88 -5.72 -11.40 7.79
N PRO A 89 -6.10 -10.85 6.62
CA PRO A 89 -5.17 -10.12 5.77
C PRO A 89 -4.57 -8.93 6.51
N LEU A 90 -3.27 -8.67 6.32
CA LEU A 90 -2.60 -7.48 6.83
C LEU A 90 -2.25 -6.55 5.68
N GLY A 91 -2.62 -5.28 5.82
CA GLY A 91 -2.32 -4.20 4.89
C GLY A 91 -0.90 -3.70 5.05
N THR A 92 -0.35 -3.19 3.95
CA THR A 92 1.03 -2.70 3.89
C THR A 92 1.14 -1.31 3.26
N GLY A 93 0.03 -0.66 2.94
CA GLY A 93 0.04 0.72 2.47
C GLY A 93 0.47 1.66 3.58
N ASN A 94 1.49 2.49 3.35
CA ASN A 94 1.95 3.45 4.36
C ASN A 94 1.20 4.80 4.24
N LYS A 95 1.38 5.68 5.23
CA LYS A 95 0.70 6.98 5.29
C LYS A 95 0.97 7.84 4.06
N SER A 96 2.19 7.81 3.53
CA SER A 96 2.58 8.58 2.34
C SER A 96 1.80 8.12 1.11
N GLU A 97 1.79 6.82 0.82
CA GLU A 97 1.01 6.22 -0.27
C GLU A 97 -0.49 6.52 -0.12
N ARG A 98 -1.02 6.36 1.10
CA ARG A 98 -2.44 6.61 1.39
C ARG A 98 -2.82 8.07 1.18
N LEU A 99 -1.99 9.02 1.61
CA LEU A 99 -2.23 10.45 1.45
C LEU A 99 -2.05 10.92 -0.01
N LEU A 100 -1.07 10.38 -0.73
CA LEU A 100 -0.85 10.69 -2.15
C LEU A 100 -1.80 9.92 -3.09
N GLY A 101 -2.60 9.00 -2.54
CA GLY A 101 -3.53 8.16 -3.30
C GLY A 101 -2.85 7.16 -4.22
N TYR A 102 -1.62 6.79 -3.88
CA TYR A 102 -0.74 5.93 -4.67
C TYR A 102 -0.90 4.47 -4.28
N PHE A 103 -2.10 3.97 -4.52
CA PHE A 103 -2.51 2.58 -4.34
C PHE A 103 -3.73 2.31 -5.21
N THR A 104 -3.96 1.04 -5.54
CA THR A 104 -5.18 0.62 -6.23
C THR A 104 -6.32 0.50 -5.21
N TRP A 105 -7.39 1.28 -5.41
CA TRP A 105 -8.57 1.23 -4.57
C TRP A 105 -9.28 -0.13 -4.71
N HIS A 106 -9.68 -0.70 -3.58
CA HIS A 106 -10.14 -2.10 -3.45
C HIS A 106 -9.10 -3.14 -3.90
N ALA A 107 -7.83 -2.88 -3.59
CA ALA A 107 -6.75 -3.86 -3.73
C ALA A 107 -5.81 -3.80 -2.51
N ASP A 108 -4.67 -3.11 -2.62
CA ASP A 108 -3.55 -3.20 -1.67
C ASP A 108 -3.86 -2.57 -0.30
N ASP A 109 -4.75 -1.59 -0.24
CA ASP A 109 -5.23 -0.93 0.99
C ASP A 109 -6.61 -1.47 1.45
N SER A 110 -7.00 -2.67 0.99
CA SER A 110 -8.25 -3.35 1.41
C SER A 110 -8.17 -4.13 2.73
N PRO A 111 -7.01 -4.65 3.18
CA PRO A 111 -6.97 -5.45 4.40
C PRO A 111 -7.52 -4.73 5.63
N PRO A 112 -8.21 -5.46 6.54
CA PRO A 112 -8.88 -4.87 7.70
C PRO A 112 -7.94 -4.23 8.72
N VAL A 113 -6.70 -4.70 8.79
CA VAL A 113 -5.68 -4.20 9.72
C VAL A 113 -4.46 -3.78 8.93
N ASN A 114 -3.98 -2.55 9.16
CA ASN A 114 -2.77 -2.03 8.52
C ASN A 114 -1.84 -1.43 9.58
N ALA A 115 -0.85 -2.22 10.00
CA ALA A 115 0.05 -1.89 11.11
C ALA A 115 0.98 -0.70 10.83
N ILE A 116 1.14 -0.31 9.56
CA ILE A 116 2.02 0.80 9.15
C ILE A 116 1.26 1.93 8.45
N GLY A 117 -0.08 1.88 8.46
CA GLY A 117 -0.93 2.82 7.74
C GLY A 117 -0.82 4.27 8.21
N ASP A 118 -0.32 4.51 9.43
CA ASP A 118 -0.08 5.84 9.99
C ASP A 118 1.42 6.22 10.06
N LEU A 119 2.30 5.44 9.43
CA LEU A 119 3.72 5.78 9.29
C LEU A 119 4.01 6.34 7.90
N PHE A 120 4.72 7.45 7.83
CA PHE A 120 5.29 7.95 6.58
C PHE A 120 6.35 6.99 6.02
N LYS A 121 6.60 7.00 4.70
CA LYS A 121 7.58 6.12 4.05
C LYS A 121 8.97 6.22 4.69
N THR A 122 9.39 7.44 5.00
CA THR A 122 10.63 7.71 5.74
C THR A 122 10.68 7.03 7.11
N GLN A 123 9.55 7.01 7.83
CA GLN A 123 9.42 6.32 9.12
C GLN A 123 9.38 4.80 8.94
N VAL A 124 8.77 4.29 7.87
CA VAL A 124 8.79 2.86 7.52
C VAL A 124 10.23 2.39 7.29
N TRP A 125 11.07 3.16 6.58
CA TRP A 125 12.50 2.81 6.43
C TRP A 125 13.25 2.81 7.76
N ALA A 126 12.99 3.78 8.64
CA ALA A 126 13.60 3.80 9.97
C ALA A 126 13.18 2.58 10.81
N LEU A 127 11.89 2.22 10.77
CA LEU A 127 11.36 1.05 11.45
C LEU A 127 11.91 -0.26 10.86
N ALA A 128 12.04 -0.37 9.54
CA ALA A 128 12.63 -1.53 8.88
C ALA A 128 14.08 -1.78 9.33
N ARG A 129 14.89 -0.71 9.44
CA ARG A 129 16.25 -0.80 10.00
C ARG A 129 16.23 -1.28 11.45
N HIS A 130 15.35 -0.72 12.28
CA HIS A 130 15.22 -1.12 13.68
C HIS A 130 14.81 -2.59 13.85
N LEU A 131 13.97 -3.11 12.94
CA LEU A 131 13.51 -4.51 12.95
C LEU A 131 14.49 -5.49 12.26
N GLY A 132 15.64 -5.02 11.76
CA GLY A 132 16.65 -5.87 11.13
C GLY A 132 16.24 -6.40 9.76
N VAL A 133 15.42 -5.67 9.00
CA VAL A 133 15.13 -6.00 7.60
C VAL A 133 16.43 -5.89 6.78
N PRO A 134 16.75 -6.84 5.87
CA PRO A 134 17.97 -6.79 5.05
C PRO A 134 18.18 -5.48 4.31
N SER A 135 19.43 -5.03 4.25
CA SER A 135 19.82 -3.76 3.64
C SER A 135 19.47 -3.67 2.14
N GLU A 136 19.47 -4.80 1.46
CA GLU A 136 19.17 -5.00 0.04
C GLU A 136 17.69 -4.71 -0.25
N ILE A 137 16.81 -4.96 0.74
CA ILE A 137 15.39 -4.62 0.67
C ILE A 137 15.18 -3.14 0.97
N ILE A 138 15.86 -2.61 1.99
CA ILE A 138 15.73 -1.21 2.41
C ILE A 138 16.31 -0.25 1.37
N GLY A 139 17.43 -0.62 0.73
CA GLY A 139 18.13 0.18 -0.27
C GLY A 139 17.53 0.09 -1.68
N LYS A 140 16.59 -0.84 -1.91
CA LYS A 140 15.88 -0.94 -3.18
C LYS A 140 15.01 0.31 -3.38
N PRO A 141 15.05 0.97 -4.56
CA PRO A 141 14.14 2.05 -4.88
C PRO A 141 12.68 1.64 -4.71
N ALA A 142 11.86 2.51 -4.12
CA ALA A 142 10.43 2.26 -3.97
C ALA A 142 9.76 2.17 -5.34
N SER A 143 8.98 1.11 -5.54
CA SER A 143 8.31 0.77 -6.80
C SER A 143 7.05 -0.04 -6.50
N ALA A 144 6.01 0.16 -7.30
CA ALA A 144 4.80 -0.66 -7.26
C ALA A 144 4.98 -2.01 -8.00
N ASP A 145 6.08 -2.19 -8.75
CA ASP A 145 6.39 -3.39 -9.55
C ASP A 145 5.24 -3.79 -10.50
N LEU A 146 4.52 -2.78 -11.00
CA LEU A 146 3.43 -2.94 -11.98
C LEU A 146 3.94 -2.79 -13.42
N GLU A 147 5.03 -2.02 -13.60
CA GLU A 147 5.68 -1.72 -14.87
C GLU A 147 7.21 -1.81 -14.70
N GLN A 148 7.90 -2.33 -15.71
CA GLN A 148 9.35 -2.54 -15.62
C GLN A 148 10.10 -1.20 -15.57
N GLY A 149 10.93 -1.01 -14.53
CA GLY A 149 11.77 0.19 -14.36
C GLY A 149 11.03 1.39 -13.73
N GLN A 150 9.77 1.20 -13.33
CA GLN A 150 8.95 2.20 -12.66
C GLN A 150 9.38 2.40 -11.20
N THR A 151 9.35 3.65 -10.74
CA THR A 151 9.69 4.02 -9.36
C THR A 151 8.74 5.10 -8.87
N ASP A 152 8.30 5.00 -7.62
CA ASP A 152 7.28 5.87 -7.04
C ASP A 152 7.68 7.35 -7.11
N GLU A 153 8.94 7.68 -6.81
CA GLU A 153 9.43 9.07 -6.78
C GLU A 153 9.45 9.73 -8.17
N LYS A 154 9.68 8.95 -9.24
CA LYS A 154 9.56 9.45 -10.62
C LYS A 154 8.10 9.73 -10.97
N ASP A 155 7.20 8.83 -10.58
CA ASP A 155 5.76 9.00 -10.80
C ASP A 155 5.22 10.21 -10.03
N PHE A 156 5.74 10.46 -8.83
CA PHE A 156 5.38 11.63 -8.02
C PHE A 156 5.96 12.93 -8.55
N GLY A 157 7.17 12.89 -9.12
CA GLY A 157 7.97 14.07 -9.41
C GLY A 157 8.59 14.69 -8.14
N ILE A 158 8.61 13.96 -7.04
CA ILE A 158 9.15 14.39 -5.74
C ILE A 158 9.59 13.16 -4.93
N SER A 159 10.67 13.31 -4.15
CA SER A 159 11.12 12.23 -3.27
C SER A 159 10.24 12.08 -2.04
N TYR A 160 10.17 10.88 -1.47
CA TYR A 160 9.45 10.65 -0.21
C TYR A 160 10.00 11.51 0.92
N ALA A 161 11.32 11.73 0.98
CA ALA A 161 11.95 12.55 2.00
C ALA A 161 11.41 13.99 2.04
N LYS A 162 11.08 14.56 0.87
CA LYS A 162 10.48 15.89 0.76
C LYS A 162 8.96 15.84 0.91
N ALA A 163 8.32 14.90 0.23
CA ALA A 163 6.87 14.75 0.25
C ALA A 163 6.32 14.48 1.65
N ASP A 164 6.97 13.62 2.44
CA ASP A 164 6.53 13.27 3.79
C ASP A 164 6.51 14.48 4.72
N VAL A 165 7.51 15.37 4.62
CA VAL A 165 7.57 16.59 5.44
C VAL A 165 6.43 17.53 5.05
N ILE A 166 6.23 17.77 3.75
CA ILE A 166 5.14 18.63 3.24
C ILE A 166 3.78 18.04 3.65
N LEU A 167 3.56 16.74 3.44
CA LEU A 167 2.35 16.04 3.85
C LEU A 167 2.10 16.20 5.33
N ASN A 168 3.11 16.04 6.18
CA ASN A 168 2.98 16.23 7.62
C ASN A 168 2.45 17.63 7.96
N TRP A 169 3.00 18.70 7.38
CA TRP A 169 2.47 20.04 7.63
C TRP A 169 1.02 20.21 7.14
N LEU A 170 0.72 19.78 5.91
CA LEU A 170 -0.61 19.90 5.32
C LEU A 170 -1.68 19.17 6.15
N VAL A 171 -1.41 17.94 6.62
CA VAL A 171 -2.38 17.18 7.43
C VAL A 171 -2.55 17.72 8.86
N HIS A 172 -1.64 18.58 9.33
CA HIS A 172 -1.78 19.32 10.59
C HIS A 172 -2.45 20.70 10.40
N GLY A 173 -3.05 20.96 9.23
CA GLY A 173 -3.89 22.13 8.97
C GLY A 173 -3.16 23.34 8.42
N TRP A 174 -1.89 23.21 8.04
CA TRP A 174 -1.13 24.30 7.43
C TRP A 174 -1.52 24.49 5.96
N THR A 175 -1.61 25.74 5.54
CA THR A 175 -1.94 26.10 4.16
C THR A 175 -0.69 26.12 3.26
N PRO A 176 -0.83 25.85 1.95
CA PRO A 176 0.29 25.93 1.01
C PRO A 176 1.07 27.25 1.08
N THR A 177 0.38 28.37 1.23
CA THR A 177 0.99 29.71 1.37
C THR A 177 1.88 29.80 2.61
N GLU A 178 1.45 29.22 3.74
CA GLU A 178 2.23 29.20 4.98
C GLU A 178 3.46 28.30 4.90
N LEU A 179 3.40 27.21 4.13
CA LEU A 179 4.58 26.38 3.84
C LEU A 179 5.57 27.14 2.96
N VAL A 180 5.12 27.78 1.88
CA VAL A 180 6.02 28.57 1.01
C VAL A 180 6.68 29.71 1.78
N ALA A 181 5.93 30.41 2.64
CA ALA A 181 6.48 31.45 3.51
C ALA A 181 7.54 30.93 4.51
N ARG A 182 7.54 29.61 4.80
CA ARG A 182 8.54 28.91 5.63
C ARG A 182 9.75 28.41 4.85
N GLY A 183 9.80 28.65 3.55
CA GLY A 183 10.93 28.26 2.69
C GLY A 183 10.79 26.91 2.02
N PHE A 184 9.59 26.30 2.02
CA PHE A 184 9.32 25.15 1.15
C PHE A 184 9.23 25.62 -0.31
N ASP A 185 9.72 24.81 -1.23
CA ASP A 185 9.60 25.08 -2.67
C ASP A 185 8.13 25.05 -3.11
N ALA A 186 7.70 26.09 -3.82
CA ALA A 186 6.30 26.24 -4.20
C ALA A 186 5.82 25.17 -5.18
N ALA A 187 6.68 24.69 -6.08
CA ALA A 187 6.32 23.63 -7.03
C ALA A 187 6.18 22.29 -6.31
N GLU A 188 7.09 21.98 -5.37
CA GLU A 188 7.00 20.78 -4.54
C GLU A 188 5.74 20.74 -3.67
N VAL A 189 5.40 21.87 -3.03
CA VAL A 189 4.17 21.99 -2.24
C VAL A 189 2.94 21.74 -3.11
N GLU A 190 2.90 22.31 -4.31
CA GLU A 190 1.76 22.15 -5.23
C GLU A 190 1.63 20.71 -5.75
N ILE A 191 2.75 20.03 -6.05
CA ILE A 191 2.75 18.60 -6.43
C ILE A 191 2.08 17.76 -5.34
N VAL A 192 2.51 17.95 -4.08
CA VAL A 192 2.00 17.17 -2.95
C VAL A 192 0.53 17.52 -2.68
N ARG A 193 0.18 18.80 -2.63
CA ARG A 193 -1.19 19.27 -2.38
C ARG A 193 -2.17 18.73 -3.42
N LYS A 194 -1.84 18.82 -4.71
CA LYS A 194 -2.71 18.34 -5.79
C LYS A 194 -3.03 16.85 -5.65
N ARG A 195 -2.04 16.02 -5.28
CA ARG A 195 -2.24 14.59 -5.04
C ARG A 195 -3.05 14.32 -3.77
N LEU A 196 -2.74 15.03 -2.70
CA LEU A 196 -3.45 14.94 -1.43
C LEU A 196 -4.95 15.20 -1.62
N ASP A 197 -5.31 16.31 -2.26
CA ASP A 197 -6.70 16.74 -2.45
C ASP A 197 -7.42 15.87 -3.48
N GLY A 198 -6.77 15.57 -4.62
CA GLY A 198 -7.37 14.86 -5.74
C GLY A 198 -7.72 13.39 -5.46
N THR A 199 -7.16 12.82 -4.39
CA THR A 199 -7.32 11.39 -4.05
C THR A 199 -8.02 11.16 -2.72
N HIS A 200 -8.55 12.21 -2.08
CA HIS A 200 -9.17 12.09 -0.75
C HIS A 200 -10.33 11.09 -0.68
N TRP A 201 -11.07 10.95 -1.78
CA TRP A 201 -12.18 10.00 -1.90
C TRP A 201 -11.73 8.54 -1.73
N LYS A 202 -10.49 8.18 -2.10
CA LYS A 202 -9.97 6.81 -1.94
C LYS A 202 -9.87 6.36 -0.47
N ARG A 203 -9.86 7.31 0.46
CA ARG A 203 -9.69 7.09 1.90
C ARG A 203 -11.02 7.02 2.67
N ARG A 204 -12.15 7.03 1.95
CA ARG A 204 -13.49 7.01 2.52
C ARG A 204 -14.20 5.70 2.17
N LEU A 205 -15.15 5.33 3.02
CA LEU A 205 -16.17 4.35 2.67
C LEU A 205 -17.04 4.88 1.52
N PRO A 206 -17.76 4.00 0.80
CA PRO A 206 -18.72 4.43 -0.21
C PRO A 206 -19.71 5.46 0.36
N THR A 207 -19.97 6.52 -0.39
CA THR A 207 -20.98 7.53 -0.02
C THR A 207 -22.37 6.89 -0.08
N VAL A 208 -23.13 6.97 1.01
CA VAL A 208 -24.50 6.45 1.11
C VAL A 208 -25.49 7.59 1.26
N ALA A 209 -26.61 7.52 0.54
CA ALA A 209 -27.73 8.44 0.73
C ALA A 209 -28.44 8.14 2.05
N LEU A 210 -28.44 9.10 2.98
CA LEU A 210 -29.03 8.92 4.30
C LEU A 210 -30.55 9.10 4.24
N VAL A 211 -31.27 7.98 4.38
CA VAL A 211 -32.74 7.95 4.39
C VAL A 211 -33.33 7.60 5.76
N SER A 212 -32.49 7.21 6.71
CA SER A 212 -32.87 6.87 8.09
C SER A 212 -31.98 7.62 9.09
N GLY A 213 -32.39 7.66 10.36
CA GLY A 213 -31.58 8.23 11.44
C GLY A 213 -30.43 7.34 11.93
N ALA A 214 -30.28 6.12 11.40
CA ALA A 214 -29.35 5.09 11.90
C ALA A 214 -28.41 4.60 10.78
N ALA A 215 -27.54 5.48 10.31
CA ALA A 215 -26.62 5.22 9.20
C ALA A 215 -25.27 4.68 9.70
N ILE A 216 -24.81 3.58 9.10
CA ILE A 216 -23.53 2.92 9.42
C ILE A 216 -22.37 3.88 9.18
N GLY A 217 -21.50 4.06 10.17
CA GLY A 217 -20.30 4.91 10.06
C GLY A 217 -20.56 6.41 10.23
N GLU A 218 -21.83 6.84 10.28
CA GLU A 218 -22.23 8.24 10.52
C GLU A 218 -22.88 8.39 11.90
N SER A 219 -24.00 7.68 12.15
CA SER A 219 -24.71 7.69 13.43
C SER A 219 -24.67 6.34 14.16
N TYR A 220 -24.60 5.22 13.43
CA TYR A 220 -24.33 3.90 14.00
C TYR A 220 -22.82 3.64 14.01
N LEU A 221 -22.20 4.00 15.14
CA LEU A 221 -20.78 3.84 15.40
C LEU A 221 -20.58 2.65 16.34
N ARG A 222 -20.10 1.52 15.80
CA ARG A 222 -19.76 0.32 16.59
C ARG A 222 -18.25 0.08 16.52
N PRO A 223 -17.59 -0.29 17.65
CA PRO A 223 -16.22 -0.78 17.61
C PRO A 223 -16.10 -1.99 16.68
N VAL A 224 -14.94 -2.12 16.05
CA VAL A 224 -14.68 -3.22 15.12
C VAL A 224 -14.33 -4.49 15.89
N ASP A 225 -15.01 -5.60 15.59
CA ASP A 225 -14.75 -6.95 16.09
C ASP A 225 -14.35 -7.88 14.92
N TYR A 226 -13.07 -8.27 14.84
CA TYR A 226 -12.52 -9.19 13.82
C TYR A 226 -12.31 -10.60 14.38
#